data_AF-A0A0H5C2X3-F1
#
_entry.id   AF-A0A0H5C2X3-F1
#
_cell.length_a   1.000
_cell.length_b   1.000
_cell.length_c   1.000
_cell.angle_alpha   90.00
_cell.angle_beta   90.00
_cell.angle_gamma   90.00
#
_symmetry.space_group_name_H-M   'P 1'
#
loop_
_entity.id
_entity.type
_entity.pdbx_description
1 polymer ?
#
loop_
_entity_poly.entity_id
_entity_poly.type
_entity_poly.pdbx_seq_one_letter_code
_entity_poly.pdbx_strand_id
1 'polypeptide(L)'
;MALHTSSPREACSTSQNVTFCRTVKKSKTLLETHIIYFRGLGRLDQEYHKMPTRLTKTRKHRGHVVAGKGRVGKHRKHPGGRGKAGGQHHHRTNLDKYHPGYFGKVGQRYFHKQQLHFWKPVLNLDKLWTLVDEEKREQYLSSASASAAPVIDTLAAGYGKVLGKGRLPQVPVIVKARFVSKLAEEKIRAAGGVVELVA
;
A
#
# COMPACT_ATOMS: atom_id res chain seq x y z
N MET A 1 -19.28 45.21 28.85
CA MET A 1 -19.72 43.90 28.30
C MET A 1 -18.61 43.38 27.39
N ALA A 2 -18.10 42.19 27.72
CA ALA A 2 -17.25 41.28 26.95
C ALA A 2 -15.91 41.80 26.36
N LEU A 3 -14.85 41.59 27.13
CA LEU A 3 -13.52 41.24 26.62
C LEU A 3 -13.56 39.79 26.11
N HIS A 4 -12.99 39.48 24.94
CA HIS A 4 -12.47 38.13 24.66
C HIS A 4 -11.34 38.18 23.63
N THR A 5 -10.15 37.86 24.15
CA THR A 5 -8.87 37.72 23.49
C THR A 5 -8.74 36.35 22.81
N SER A 6 -8.01 36.33 21.70
CA SER A 6 -7.67 35.16 20.89
C SER A 6 -6.73 34.20 21.64
N SER A 7 -7.08 32.92 21.71
CA SER A 7 -6.24 31.82 22.24
C SER A 7 -5.72 30.95 21.07
N PRO A 8 -4.42 30.63 21.02
CA PRO A 8 -3.87 29.57 20.18
C PRO A 8 -3.96 28.21 20.92
N ARG A 9 -4.47 27.17 20.23
CA ARG A 9 -4.53 25.81 20.78
C ARG A 9 -3.20 25.09 20.52
N GLU A 10 -2.45 24.86 21.59
CA GLU A 10 -1.32 23.94 21.65
C GLU A 10 -1.80 22.47 21.72
N ALA A 11 -0.94 21.59 21.21
CA ALA A 11 -1.14 20.16 21.08
C ALA A 11 -1.07 19.45 22.45
N CYS A 12 -2.02 18.54 22.69
CA CYS A 12 -2.06 17.69 23.88
C CYS A 12 -1.23 16.42 23.68
N SER A 13 -0.25 16.21 24.56
CA SER A 13 0.56 15.02 24.70
C SER A 13 0.13 14.20 25.92
N THR A 14 -0.24 12.93 25.75
CA THR A 14 -0.05 11.93 26.83
C THR A 14 -0.05 10.50 26.28
N SER A 15 1.12 9.87 26.25
CA SER A 15 1.26 8.41 26.15
C SER A 15 1.38 7.84 27.56
N GLN A 16 0.49 6.93 27.96
CA GLN A 16 0.64 6.12 29.17
C GLN A 16 0.79 4.65 28.76
N ASN A 17 1.96 4.07 28.99
CA ASN A 17 2.17 2.63 29.00
C ASN A 17 2.80 2.26 30.34
N VAL A 18 2.03 1.53 31.15
CA VAL A 18 2.41 0.98 32.46
C VAL A 18 3.13 -0.34 32.21
N THR A 19 4.32 -0.55 32.80
CA THR A 19 4.95 -1.87 32.82
C THR A 19 5.29 -2.27 34.26
N PHE A 20 4.81 -3.47 34.57
CA PHE A 20 4.81 -4.20 35.83
C PHE A 20 6.22 -4.52 36.33
N CYS A 21 6.50 -4.19 37.59
CA CYS A 21 7.78 -4.42 38.27
C CYS A 21 7.75 -5.79 39.00
N ARG A 22 8.66 -6.71 38.66
CA ARG A 22 8.94 -7.92 39.45
C ARG A 22 10.19 -7.72 40.31
N THR A 23 10.02 -7.93 41.60
CA THR A 23 11.04 -7.95 42.65
C THR A 23 11.75 -9.30 42.70
N VAL A 24 13.10 -9.32 42.77
CA VAL A 24 13.86 -10.49 43.26
C VAL A 24 15.05 -10.04 44.13
N LYS A 25 15.19 -10.71 45.26
CA LYS A 25 16.03 -10.44 46.43
C LYS A 25 17.54 -10.63 46.18
N LYS A 26 18.33 -9.79 46.86
CA LYS A 26 19.79 -9.89 47.07
C LYS A 26 20.18 -11.08 47.96
N SER A 27 21.31 -11.71 47.70
CA SER A 27 22.12 -12.41 48.70
C SER A 27 23.61 -12.08 48.54
N LYS A 28 24.27 -11.84 49.68
CA LYS A 28 25.68 -11.45 49.89
C LYS A 28 26.58 -12.69 50.02
N THR A 29 27.85 -12.57 49.60
CA THR A 29 29.09 -12.91 50.34
C THR A 29 30.26 -12.26 49.57
N LEU A 30 31.01 -11.32 50.18
CA LEU A 30 32.38 -11.44 50.76
C LEU A 30 33.42 -11.98 49.74
N LEU A 31 34.65 -11.49 49.58
CA LEU A 31 35.49 -10.36 50.03
C LEU A 31 36.79 -10.59 49.22
N GLU A 32 37.40 -9.56 48.64
CA GLU A 32 38.84 -9.25 48.73
C GLU A 32 39.35 -8.32 47.61
N THR A 33 39.98 -7.23 48.09
CA THR A 33 41.15 -6.51 47.58
C THR A 33 41.28 -6.24 46.06
N HIS A 34 41.10 -4.96 45.68
CA HIS A 34 42.19 -4.09 45.22
C HIS A 34 41.64 -2.72 44.81
N ILE A 35 42.24 -1.68 45.39
CA ILE A 35 42.02 -0.26 45.11
C ILE A 35 42.52 0.06 43.71
N ILE A 36 41.65 0.42 42.76
CA ILE A 36 41.97 1.36 41.67
C ILE A 36 40.73 2.19 41.32
N TYR A 37 40.90 3.51 41.40
CA TYR A 37 40.06 4.60 40.92
C TYR A 37 39.24 4.27 39.67
N PHE A 38 37.95 4.62 39.63
CA PHE A 38 37.41 5.56 38.63
C PHE A 38 35.94 5.91 38.93
N ARG A 39 35.74 7.18 39.28
CA ARG A 39 34.45 7.86 39.37
C ARG A 39 33.75 7.83 38.01
N GLY A 40 32.46 7.52 38.01
CA GLY A 40 31.51 8.04 37.02
C GLY A 40 31.24 7.18 35.78
N LEU A 41 30.62 6.01 35.96
CA LEU A 41 29.82 5.40 34.90
C LEU A 41 28.39 5.98 34.95
N GLY A 42 28.29 7.25 34.56
CA GLY A 42 27.04 7.81 34.08
C GLY A 42 26.69 7.12 32.78
N ARG A 43 25.79 6.14 32.83
CA ARG A 43 25.11 5.57 31.67
C ARG A 43 24.20 6.65 31.10
N LEU A 44 24.79 7.60 30.37
CA LEU A 44 24.05 8.45 29.46
C LEU A 44 23.61 7.54 28.32
N ASP A 45 22.31 7.23 28.29
CA ASP A 45 21.62 6.85 27.07
C ASP A 45 21.90 7.95 26.03
N GLN A 46 23.00 7.78 25.29
CA GLN A 46 23.22 8.51 24.06
C GLN A 46 22.19 7.97 23.08
N GLU A 47 21.05 8.65 23.03
CA GLU A 47 20.19 8.68 21.87
C GLU A 47 21.07 9.13 20.70
N TYR A 48 21.72 8.15 20.04
CA TYR A 48 22.60 8.36 18.91
C TYR A 48 21.75 9.03 17.84
N HIS A 49 21.89 10.36 17.72
CA HIS A 49 21.33 11.13 16.64
C HIS A 49 21.80 10.47 15.34
N LYS A 50 20.90 9.68 14.73
CA LYS A 50 21.18 8.81 13.60
C LYS A 50 21.48 9.69 12.40
N MET A 51 22.72 10.19 12.28
CA MET A 51 23.10 11.12 11.23
C MET A 51 22.82 10.49 9.87
N PRO A 52 21.74 10.89 9.18
CA PRO A 52 21.24 10.17 8.01
C PRO A 52 22.20 10.32 6.83
N THR A 53 22.98 11.40 6.84
CA THR A 53 23.98 11.72 5.81
C THR A 53 25.23 10.83 5.88
N ARG A 54 25.42 10.02 6.93
CA ARG A 54 26.59 9.13 7.06
C ARG A 54 26.67 8.11 5.92
N LEU A 55 25.53 7.64 5.41
CA LEU A 55 25.45 6.66 4.33
C LEU A 55 25.60 7.29 2.92
N THR A 56 25.65 8.62 2.82
CA THR A 56 25.76 9.28 1.51
C THR A 56 27.15 9.09 0.91
N LYS A 57 27.20 8.76 -0.39
CA LYS A 57 28.45 8.56 -1.13
C LYS A 57 29.36 9.80 -1.11
N THR A 58 28.77 10.99 -0.98
CA THR A 58 29.48 12.28 -0.93
C THR A 58 30.48 12.39 0.22
N ARG A 59 30.24 11.73 1.37
CA ARG A 59 31.19 11.72 2.49
C ARG A 59 32.53 11.06 2.13
N LYS A 60 32.49 10.01 1.32
CA LYS A 60 33.68 9.30 0.82
C LYS A 60 34.41 10.05 -0.31
N HIS A 61 33.83 11.12 -0.85
CA HIS A 61 34.43 11.90 -1.94
C HIS A 61 35.30 13.07 -1.47
N ARG A 62 35.44 13.31 -0.16
CA ARG A 62 36.36 14.34 0.39
C ARG A 62 37.81 13.96 0.09
N GLY A 63 38.63 14.94 -0.31
CA GLY A 63 40.00 14.71 -0.77
C GLY A 63 40.10 14.33 -2.26
N HIS A 64 39.00 13.96 -2.92
CA HIS A 64 38.99 13.74 -4.36
C HIS A 64 38.68 15.04 -5.12
N VAL A 65 39.53 15.38 -6.10
CA VAL A 65 39.48 16.66 -6.85
C VAL A 65 38.17 16.89 -7.62
N VAL A 66 37.49 15.83 -8.09
CA VAL A 66 36.32 15.94 -8.99
C VAL A 66 35.07 15.19 -8.52
N ALA A 67 35.06 14.69 -7.29
CA ALA A 67 33.92 14.00 -6.65
C ALA A 67 33.16 12.99 -7.54
N GLY A 68 33.88 12.25 -8.40
CA GLY A 68 33.30 11.23 -9.28
C GLY A 68 32.62 11.74 -10.56
N LYS A 69 32.87 12.99 -10.98
CA LYS A 69 32.25 13.60 -12.18
C LYS A 69 33.19 13.72 -13.39
N GLY A 70 34.37 13.10 -13.33
CA GLY A 70 35.39 13.11 -14.38
C GLY A 70 36.17 14.43 -14.48
N ARG A 71 37.44 14.37 -14.92
CA ARG A 71 38.32 15.55 -15.00
C ARG A 71 38.04 16.42 -16.24
N VAL A 72 37.76 15.79 -17.37
CA VAL A 72 37.60 16.48 -18.68
C VAL A 72 36.15 16.93 -18.90
N GLY A 73 35.18 16.01 -18.88
CA GLY A 73 33.77 16.33 -19.16
C GLY A 73 33.11 17.26 -18.14
N LYS A 74 33.48 17.11 -16.85
CA LYS A 74 32.99 17.86 -15.67
C LYS A 74 31.46 17.83 -15.50
N HIS A 75 31.01 18.08 -14.28
CA HIS A 75 29.59 18.28 -14.02
C HIS A 75 29.18 19.71 -14.41
N ARG A 76 28.28 19.84 -15.40
CA ARG A 76 27.70 21.12 -15.84
C ARG A 76 26.19 21.13 -15.61
N LYS A 77 25.59 22.32 -15.57
CA LYS A 77 24.20 22.52 -15.15
C LYS A 77 23.18 21.74 -16.00
N HIS A 78 23.17 21.92 -17.33
CA HIS A 78 22.21 21.25 -18.23
C HIS A 78 22.84 20.98 -19.61
N PRO A 79 23.53 19.85 -19.83
CA PRO A 79 24.25 19.59 -21.09
C PRO A 79 23.32 19.31 -22.28
N GLY A 80 22.15 18.72 -22.05
CA GLY A 80 21.22 18.31 -23.11
C GLY A 80 19.87 19.03 -23.09
N GLY A 81 19.79 20.17 -22.39
CA GLY A 81 18.53 20.86 -22.09
C GLY A 81 17.93 20.47 -20.74
N ARG A 82 16.75 21.02 -20.43
CA ARG A 82 15.99 20.76 -19.20
C ARG A 82 14.80 19.85 -19.48
N GLY A 83 14.49 18.95 -18.56
CA GLY A 83 13.33 18.06 -18.68
C GLY A 83 13.45 17.10 -19.87
N LYS A 84 12.35 16.94 -20.63
CA LYS A 84 12.26 16.07 -21.82
C LYS A 84 12.55 16.80 -23.15
N ALA A 85 13.34 17.88 -23.11
CA ALA A 85 13.73 18.62 -24.31
C ALA A 85 14.51 17.73 -25.30
N GLY A 86 14.47 18.05 -26.59
CA GLY A 86 15.26 17.35 -27.62
C GLY A 86 14.75 15.96 -27.98
N GLY A 87 13.54 15.57 -27.57
CA GLY A 87 13.02 14.23 -27.75
C GLY A 87 12.84 13.77 -29.21
N GLN A 88 12.70 14.69 -30.16
CA GLN A 88 12.69 14.35 -31.60
C GLN A 88 14.04 14.65 -32.29
N HIS A 89 15.00 15.20 -31.55
CA HIS A 89 16.28 15.68 -32.08
C HIS A 89 17.43 14.93 -31.40
N HIS A 90 18.24 15.61 -30.57
CA HIS A 90 19.44 15.05 -29.97
C HIS A 90 19.20 14.00 -28.87
N HIS A 91 17.97 13.84 -28.38
CA HIS A 91 17.56 12.77 -27.46
C HIS A 91 16.60 11.75 -28.09
N ARG A 92 16.45 11.77 -29.43
CA ARG A 92 15.54 10.89 -30.17
C ARG A 92 15.79 9.41 -29.90
N THR A 93 17.06 8.98 -29.95
CA THR A 93 17.44 7.58 -29.71
C THR A 93 16.93 7.03 -28.38
N ASN A 94 16.84 7.87 -27.34
CA ASN A 94 16.34 7.45 -26.04
C ASN A 94 14.81 7.23 -26.06
N LEU A 95 14.06 8.11 -26.72
CA LEU A 95 12.60 8.01 -26.79
C LEU A 95 12.14 6.92 -27.76
N ASP A 96 12.78 6.78 -28.92
CA ASP A 96 12.44 5.73 -29.88
C ASP A 96 12.69 4.33 -29.28
N LYS A 97 13.75 4.18 -28.48
CA LYS A 97 14.13 2.90 -27.89
C LYS A 97 13.26 2.49 -26.70
N TYR A 98 13.02 3.42 -25.75
CA TYR A 98 12.38 3.06 -24.48
C TYR A 98 10.94 3.55 -24.33
N HIS A 99 10.53 4.53 -25.14
CA HIS A 99 9.21 5.15 -25.05
C HIS A 99 8.55 5.33 -26.43
N PRO A 100 8.41 4.25 -27.22
CA PRO A 100 7.70 4.33 -28.49
C PRO A 100 6.25 4.77 -28.26
N GLY A 101 5.75 5.66 -29.11
CA GLY A 101 4.39 6.23 -28.98
C GLY A 101 4.29 7.42 -28.01
N TYR A 102 5.41 7.92 -27.47
CA TYR A 102 5.40 9.15 -26.66
C TYR A 102 4.94 10.37 -27.47
N PHE A 103 5.35 10.46 -28.74
CA PHE A 103 4.86 11.47 -29.67
C PHE A 103 3.72 10.91 -30.51
N GLY A 104 2.67 11.71 -30.68
CA GLY A 104 1.49 11.37 -31.48
C GLY A 104 0.20 11.72 -30.75
N LYS A 105 -0.91 11.62 -31.48
CA LYS A 105 -2.27 11.72 -30.92
C LYS A 105 -3.00 10.43 -31.22
N VAL A 106 -3.68 9.87 -30.20
CA VAL A 106 -4.45 8.63 -30.32
C VAL A 106 -5.81 8.81 -29.63
N GLY A 107 -6.87 8.29 -30.25
CA GLY A 107 -8.21 8.25 -29.69
C GLY A 107 -8.98 9.58 -29.74
N GLN A 108 -10.12 9.62 -29.03
CA GLN A 108 -11.01 10.78 -28.95
C GLN A 108 -10.91 11.44 -27.57
N ARG A 109 -11.03 12.78 -27.52
CA ARG A 109 -10.99 13.55 -26.27
C ARG A 109 -12.32 13.46 -25.54
N TYR A 110 -12.31 12.92 -24.32
CA TYR A 110 -13.47 12.90 -23.41
C TYR A 110 -13.45 14.14 -22.51
N PHE A 111 -14.41 15.04 -22.67
CA PHE A 111 -14.53 16.24 -21.83
C PHE A 111 -15.22 15.93 -20.50
N HIS A 112 -14.82 16.64 -19.43
CA HIS A 112 -15.39 16.51 -18.08
C HIS A 112 -15.60 15.05 -17.64
N LYS A 113 -14.54 14.26 -17.66
CA LYS A 113 -14.62 12.83 -17.31
C LYS A 113 -14.91 12.64 -15.83
N GLN A 114 -16.18 12.40 -15.51
CA GLN A 114 -16.61 11.97 -14.19
C GLN A 114 -16.31 10.47 -14.01
N GLN A 115 -15.33 10.16 -13.16
CA GLN A 115 -14.86 8.78 -12.97
C GLN A 115 -15.92 7.85 -12.38
N LEU A 116 -16.89 8.39 -11.63
CA LEU A 116 -17.94 7.60 -10.98
C LEU A 116 -18.86 6.89 -11.99
N HIS A 117 -19.14 7.50 -13.16
CA HIS A 117 -19.90 6.83 -14.21
C HIS A 117 -19.17 5.62 -14.83
N PHE A 118 -17.83 5.62 -14.76
CA PHE A 118 -17.00 4.52 -15.23
C PHE A 118 -16.63 3.54 -14.11
N TRP A 119 -17.16 3.73 -12.90
CA TRP A 119 -16.89 2.86 -11.77
C TRP A 119 -17.56 1.51 -12.01
N LYS A 120 -16.73 0.49 -12.27
CA LYS A 120 -17.14 -0.90 -12.47
C LYS A 120 -16.03 -1.86 -12.01
N PRO A 121 -15.65 -1.82 -10.72
CA PRO A 121 -14.70 -2.79 -10.18
C PRO A 121 -15.19 -4.21 -10.43
N VAL A 122 -14.24 -5.07 -10.79
CA VAL A 122 -14.50 -6.41 -11.33
C VAL A 122 -14.23 -7.46 -10.25
N LEU A 123 -15.16 -8.40 -10.11
CA LEU A 123 -15.00 -9.61 -9.33
C LEU A 123 -15.16 -10.84 -10.23
N ASN A 124 -14.35 -11.88 -10.00
CA ASN A 124 -14.41 -13.13 -10.73
C ASN A 124 -15.05 -14.22 -9.85
N LEU A 125 -15.54 -15.30 -10.47
CA LEU A 125 -16.25 -16.37 -9.76
C LEU A 125 -15.39 -17.11 -8.72
N ASP A 126 -14.07 -17.22 -8.96
CA ASP A 126 -13.10 -17.79 -8.02
C ASP A 126 -13.10 -17.10 -6.64
N LYS A 127 -13.44 -15.81 -6.62
CA LYS A 127 -13.44 -14.96 -5.41
C LYS A 127 -14.83 -14.65 -4.87
N LEU A 128 -15.90 -15.25 -5.41
CA LEU A 128 -17.24 -15.01 -4.87
C LEU A 128 -17.35 -15.48 -3.42
N TRP A 129 -16.81 -16.66 -3.12
CA TRP A 129 -16.86 -17.24 -1.77
C TRP A 129 -15.94 -16.57 -0.75
N THR A 130 -15.05 -15.67 -1.17
CA THR A 130 -14.24 -14.87 -0.22
C THR A 130 -15.01 -13.67 0.35
N LEU A 131 -16.18 -13.35 -0.20
CA LEU A 131 -17.03 -12.27 0.31
C LEU A 131 -17.89 -12.72 1.49
N VAL A 132 -18.02 -14.03 1.70
CA VAL A 132 -18.76 -14.62 2.81
C VAL A 132 -17.78 -14.91 3.95
N ASP A 133 -18.19 -14.64 5.19
CA ASP A 133 -17.41 -14.99 6.38
C ASP A 133 -17.03 -16.48 6.37
N GLU A 134 -15.84 -16.81 6.87
CA GLU A 134 -15.28 -18.17 6.80
C GLU A 134 -16.18 -19.20 7.52
N GLU A 135 -16.69 -18.87 8.69
CA GLU A 135 -17.58 -19.75 9.49
C GLU A 135 -18.87 -20.10 8.72
N LYS A 136 -19.49 -19.10 8.09
CA LYS A 136 -20.72 -19.30 7.30
C LYS A 136 -20.43 -20.05 6.02
N ARG A 137 -19.29 -19.79 5.39
CA ARG A 137 -18.86 -20.48 4.18
C ARG A 137 -18.74 -21.98 4.41
N GLU A 138 -18.11 -22.42 5.50
CA GLU A 138 -17.99 -23.84 5.82
C GLU A 138 -19.35 -24.49 6.09
N GLN A 139 -20.25 -23.78 6.76
CA GLN A 139 -21.63 -24.23 6.98
C GLN A 139 -22.37 -24.44 5.65
N TYR A 140 -22.30 -23.50 4.71
CA TYR A 140 -22.95 -23.65 3.40
C TYR A 140 -22.27 -24.67 2.48
N LEU A 141 -20.95 -24.87 2.62
CA LEU A 141 -20.24 -25.91 1.87
C LEU A 141 -20.56 -27.33 2.37
N SER A 142 -20.84 -27.47 3.67
CA SER A 142 -21.21 -28.76 4.29
C SER A 142 -22.71 -29.06 4.19
N SER A 143 -23.57 -28.02 4.28
CA SER A 143 -25.03 -28.12 4.11
C SER A 143 -25.42 -27.78 2.67
N ALA A 144 -25.14 -28.69 1.74
CA ALA A 144 -25.46 -28.52 0.32
C ALA A 144 -26.96 -28.70 -0.01
N SER A 145 -27.87 -28.10 0.76
CA SER A 145 -29.31 -28.20 0.53
C SER A 145 -29.85 -27.02 -0.28
N ALA A 146 -30.71 -27.31 -1.25
CA ALA A 146 -31.30 -26.31 -2.15
C ALA A 146 -32.28 -25.33 -1.45
N SER A 147 -32.64 -25.58 -0.19
CA SER A 147 -33.60 -24.76 0.55
C SER A 147 -33.00 -23.49 1.16
N ALA A 148 -31.67 -23.40 1.32
CA ALA A 148 -31.01 -22.27 1.96
C ALA A 148 -29.72 -21.87 1.22
N ALA A 149 -29.85 -21.06 0.17
CA ALA A 149 -28.72 -20.56 -0.61
C ALA A 149 -28.18 -19.22 -0.06
N PRO A 150 -26.86 -19.00 0.01
CA PRO A 150 -26.29 -17.72 0.40
C PRO A 150 -26.55 -16.65 -0.67
N VAL A 151 -26.97 -15.47 -0.22
CA VAL A 151 -27.11 -14.27 -1.05
C VAL A 151 -25.81 -13.48 -0.97
N ILE A 152 -25.07 -13.43 -2.06
CA ILE A 152 -23.82 -12.67 -2.17
C ILE A 152 -24.12 -11.36 -2.88
N ASP A 153 -24.14 -10.28 -2.10
CA ASP A 153 -24.24 -8.92 -2.63
C ASP A 153 -22.85 -8.38 -2.99
N THR A 154 -22.58 -8.37 -4.29
CA THR A 154 -21.30 -7.87 -4.81
C THR A 154 -21.24 -6.35 -4.77
N LEU A 155 -22.38 -5.65 -4.84
CA LEU A 155 -22.44 -4.20 -4.82
C LEU A 155 -22.12 -3.66 -3.42
N ALA A 156 -22.68 -4.29 -2.39
CA ALA A 156 -22.37 -3.96 -0.99
C ALA A 156 -20.88 -4.15 -0.67
N ALA A 157 -20.26 -5.18 -1.27
CA ALA A 157 -18.82 -5.41 -1.20
C ALA A 157 -17.98 -4.46 -2.09
N GLY A 158 -18.61 -3.53 -2.81
CA GLY A 158 -17.93 -2.54 -3.64
C GLY A 158 -17.50 -3.06 -5.02
N TYR A 159 -18.12 -4.11 -5.54
CA TYR A 159 -17.90 -4.64 -6.89
C TYR A 159 -19.10 -4.37 -7.79
N GLY A 160 -18.83 -3.85 -8.99
CA GLY A 160 -19.88 -3.47 -9.95
C GLY A 160 -20.12 -4.53 -11.04
N LYS A 161 -19.12 -5.39 -11.32
CA LYS A 161 -19.18 -6.34 -12.43
C LYS A 161 -18.66 -7.73 -12.05
N VAL A 162 -19.42 -8.77 -12.37
CA VAL A 162 -19.02 -10.18 -12.19
C VAL A 162 -18.60 -10.81 -13.52
N LEU A 163 -17.42 -11.44 -13.54
CA LEU A 163 -16.83 -12.12 -14.69
C LEU A 163 -16.63 -13.63 -14.44
N GLY A 164 -16.67 -14.41 -15.52
CA GLY A 164 -16.72 -15.89 -15.47
C GLY A 164 -15.39 -16.63 -15.28
N LYS A 165 -14.31 -15.97 -14.80
CA LYS A 165 -13.03 -16.66 -14.57
C LYS A 165 -13.14 -17.54 -13.32
N GLY A 166 -12.62 -18.78 -13.40
CA GLY A 166 -12.62 -19.75 -12.30
C GLY A 166 -13.76 -20.76 -12.36
N ARG A 167 -13.83 -21.59 -11.32
CA ARG A 167 -14.87 -22.59 -11.08
C ARG A 167 -15.58 -22.24 -9.77
N LEU A 168 -16.87 -22.50 -9.74
CA LEU A 168 -17.65 -22.44 -8.51
C LEU A 168 -17.76 -23.85 -7.92
N PRO A 169 -17.86 -23.99 -6.59
CA PRO A 169 -18.32 -25.23 -6.00
C PRO A 169 -19.75 -25.54 -6.48
N GLN A 170 -20.13 -26.82 -6.43
CA GLN A 170 -21.47 -27.33 -6.79
C GLN A 170 -22.50 -26.99 -5.68
N VAL A 171 -22.52 -25.73 -5.25
CA VAL A 171 -23.44 -25.22 -4.21
C VAL A 171 -24.22 -24.07 -4.84
N PRO A 172 -25.55 -24.06 -4.72
CA PRO A 172 -26.38 -22.99 -5.28
C PRO A 172 -26.09 -21.65 -4.58
N VAL A 173 -25.95 -20.58 -5.36
CA VAL A 173 -25.66 -19.23 -4.86
C VAL A 173 -26.56 -18.21 -5.56
N ILE A 174 -27.07 -17.24 -4.81
CA ILE A 174 -27.77 -16.08 -5.37
C ILE A 174 -26.80 -14.92 -5.43
N VAL A 175 -26.48 -14.43 -6.62
CA VAL A 175 -25.52 -13.33 -6.82
C VAL A 175 -26.26 -12.06 -7.21
N LYS A 176 -26.17 -11.02 -6.36
CA LYS A 176 -26.67 -9.67 -6.64
C LYS A 176 -25.55 -8.81 -7.21
N ALA A 177 -25.73 -8.33 -8.44
CA ALA A 177 -24.73 -7.53 -9.15
C ALA A 177 -25.36 -6.56 -10.16
N ARG A 178 -24.65 -5.49 -10.53
CA ARG A 178 -25.12 -4.55 -11.58
C ARG A 178 -24.87 -5.07 -12.98
N PHE A 179 -23.70 -5.66 -13.22
CA PHE A 179 -23.31 -6.20 -14.51
C PHE A 179 -22.75 -7.61 -14.36
N VAL A 180 -23.21 -8.53 -15.21
CA VAL A 180 -22.73 -9.92 -15.22
C VAL A 180 -22.37 -10.32 -16.64
N SER A 181 -21.23 -11.01 -16.82
CA SER A 181 -20.89 -11.57 -18.13
C SER A 181 -21.71 -12.82 -18.42
N LYS A 182 -22.06 -13.06 -19.70
CA LYS A 182 -22.78 -14.27 -20.14
C LYS A 182 -22.17 -15.58 -19.60
N LEU A 183 -20.84 -15.72 -19.69
CA LEU A 183 -20.12 -16.90 -19.17
C LEU A 183 -20.22 -17.06 -17.65
N ALA A 184 -20.37 -15.96 -16.91
CA ALA A 184 -20.56 -16.03 -15.46
C ALA A 184 -21.97 -16.51 -15.12
N GLU A 185 -22.98 -15.98 -15.83
CA GLU A 185 -24.37 -16.37 -15.66
C GLU A 185 -24.58 -17.87 -15.97
N GLU A 186 -24.03 -18.36 -17.08
CA GLU A 186 -24.09 -19.78 -17.46
C GLU A 186 -23.51 -20.69 -16.37
N LYS A 187 -22.36 -20.31 -15.79
CA LYS A 187 -21.70 -21.09 -14.71
C LYS A 187 -22.46 -21.04 -13.39
N ILE A 188 -23.01 -19.87 -13.03
CA ILE A 188 -23.82 -19.74 -11.81
C ILE A 188 -25.09 -20.58 -11.93
N ARG A 189 -25.75 -20.54 -13.09
CA ARG A 189 -26.93 -21.36 -13.38
C ARG A 189 -26.59 -22.86 -13.40
N ALA A 190 -25.44 -23.24 -13.95
CA ALA A 190 -24.97 -24.62 -13.94
C ALA A 190 -24.69 -25.16 -12.51
N ALA A 191 -24.28 -24.29 -11.58
CA ALA A 191 -24.13 -24.61 -10.16
C ALA A 191 -25.47 -24.62 -9.38
N GLY A 192 -26.61 -24.41 -10.06
CA GLY A 192 -27.92 -24.31 -9.43
C GLY A 192 -28.22 -22.95 -8.78
N GLY A 193 -27.39 -21.93 -9.06
CA GLY A 193 -27.56 -20.58 -8.55
C GLY A 193 -28.41 -19.67 -9.46
N VAL A 194 -28.73 -18.49 -8.93
CA VAL A 194 -29.52 -17.46 -9.62
C VAL A 194 -28.75 -16.13 -9.63
N VAL A 195 -28.87 -15.38 -10.71
CA VAL A 195 -28.29 -14.03 -10.83
C VAL A 195 -29.42 -13.01 -10.73
N GLU A 196 -29.30 -12.10 -9.77
CA GLU A 196 -30.20 -10.95 -9.60
C GLU A 196 -29.49 -9.68 -10.05
N LEU A 197 -30.05 -9.03 -11.07
CA LEU A 197 -29.53 -7.76 -11.56
C LEU A 197 -30.11 -6.61 -10.72
N VAL A 198 -29.24 -5.85 -10.08
CA VAL A 198 -29.59 -4.67 -9.29
C VAL A 198 -29.22 -3.43 -10.11
N ALA A 199 -30.19 -2.55 -10.37
CA ALA A 199 -29.99 -1.33 -11.19
C ALA A 199 -29.15 -0.27 -10.47
#